data_AF-A0A350UKY7-F1
#
_entry.id   AF-A0A350UKY7-F1
#
_cell.length_a   1.000
_cell.length_b   1.000
_cell.length_c   1.000
_cell.angle_alpha   90.00
_cell.angle_beta   90.00
_cell.angle_gamma   90.00
#
_symmetry.space_group_name_H-M   'P 1'
#
loop_
_entity.id
_entity.type
_entity.pdbx_description
1 polymer ?
#
loop_
_entity_poly.entity_id
_entity_poly.type
_entity_poly.pdbx_seq_one_letter_code
_entity_poly.pdbx_strand_id
1 'polypeptide(L)'
;MPILYRHGIQNIDFNDVLDLYAASTLGERRPLHDRERMLAMWQNANLVITAWDGPLLVGLARSLTDTDYCTYLSDLAVRASHQRQ
;
A
#
# COMPACT_ATOMS: atom_id res chain seq x y z
N MET A 1 -15.41 8.63 -8.67
CA MET A 1 -15.77 7.43 -9.47
C MET A 1 -15.80 6.23 -8.51
N PRO A 2 -16.24 5.01 -8.89
CA PRO A 2 -16.06 3.87 -7.99
C PRO A 2 -14.57 3.63 -7.75
N ILE A 3 -14.20 3.35 -6.50
CA ILE A 3 -12.83 2.94 -6.16
C ILE A 3 -12.59 1.55 -6.73
N LEU A 4 -11.50 1.39 -7.47
CA LEU A 4 -11.10 0.11 -8.08
C LEU A 4 -10.04 -0.56 -7.22
N TYR A 5 -10.26 -1.83 -6.88
CA TYR A 5 -9.31 -2.62 -6.12
C TYR A 5 -8.51 -3.55 -7.02
N ARG A 6 -7.20 -3.65 -6.77
CA ARG A 6 -6.30 -4.56 -7.48
C ARG A 6 -5.54 -5.43 -6.49
N HIS A 7 -5.32 -6.69 -6.84
CA HIS A 7 -4.55 -7.65 -6.06
C HIS A 7 -3.14 -7.79 -6.65
N GLY A 8 -2.15 -7.90 -5.78
CA GLY A 8 -0.75 -8.04 -6.15
C GLY A 8 -0.04 -6.70 -6.40
N ILE A 9 1.21 -6.81 -6.82
CA ILE A 9 2.13 -5.68 -7.00
C ILE A 9 2.52 -5.45 -8.47
N GLN A 10 1.98 -6.26 -9.39
CA GLN A 10 2.32 -6.21 -10.80
C GLN A 10 1.78 -4.92 -11.43
N ASN A 11 2.57 -4.30 -12.31
CA ASN A 11 2.20 -3.08 -13.04
C ASN A 11 1.85 -1.87 -12.14
N ILE A 12 2.46 -1.79 -10.96
CA ILE A 12 2.37 -0.64 -10.06
C ILE A 12 3.73 0.05 -10.02
N ASP A 13 3.79 1.34 -10.33
CA ASP A 13 5.01 2.11 -10.12
C ASP A 13 5.27 2.25 -8.62
N PHE A 14 6.46 1.88 -8.19
CA PHE A 14 6.86 1.98 -6.81
C PHE A 14 6.89 3.45 -6.31
N ASN A 15 7.02 4.43 -7.20
CA ASN A 15 6.87 5.84 -6.85
C ASN A 15 5.45 6.18 -6.39
N ASP A 16 4.42 5.59 -6.99
CA ASP A 16 3.02 5.78 -6.56
C ASP A 16 2.83 5.22 -5.14
N VAL A 17 3.49 4.11 -4.83
CA VAL A 17 3.47 3.50 -3.49
C VAL A 17 4.10 4.45 -2.48
N LEU A 18 5.27 5.01 -2.77
CA LEU A 18 5.93 5.97 -1.89
C LEU A 18 5.12 7.26 -1.72
N ASP A 19 4.50 7.78 -2.79
CA ASP A 19 3.58 8.92 -2.71
C ASP A 19 2.42 8.61 -1.78
N LEU A 20 1.78 7.45 -1.93
CA LEU A 20 0.69 7.03 -1.06
C LEU A 20 1.11 6.99 0.42
N TYR A 21 2.27 6.40 0.75
CA TYR A 21 2.74 6.40 2.14
C TYR A 21 2.97 7.82 2.65
N ALA A 22 3.61 8.69 1.87
CA ALA A 22 3.89 10.08 2.22
C ALA A 22 2.60 10.92 2.37
N ALA A 23 1.59 10.67 1.54
CA ALA A 23 0.29 11.31 1.57
C ALA A 23 -0.67 10.70 2.62
N SER A 24 -0.23 9.68 3.36
CA SER A 24 -0.98 9.05 4.45
C SER A 24 -0.41 9.43 5.81
N THR A 25 -1.15 9.15 6.87
CA THR A 25 -0.65 9.29 8.25
C THR A 25 0.31 8.16 8.65
N LEU A 26 0.45 7.09 7.85
CA LEU A 26 1.35 5.97 8.14
C LEU A 26 2.80 6.28 7.80
N GLY A 27 3.05 7.23 6.89
CA GLY A 27 4.38 7.59 6.41
C GLY A 27 5.36 7.97 7.53
N GLU A 28 4.88 8.63 8.59
CA GLU A 28 5.67 9.01 9.77
C GLU A 28 6.30 7.82 10.51
N ARG A 29 5.75 6.61 10.33
CA ARG A 29 6.18 5.38 11.02
C ARG A 29 6.90 4.41 10.08
N ARG A 30 7.19 4.82 8.85
CA ARG A 30 7.84 3.99 7.83
C ARG A 30 9.15 4.62 7.39
N PRO A 31 10.13 3.80 6.98
CA PRO A 31 11.45 4.29 6.61
C PRO A 31 11.45 4.91 5.21
N LEU A 32 10.65 5.98 4.99
CA LEU A 32 10.47 6.61 3.68
C LEU A 32 11.75 7.18 3.08
N HIS A 33 12.73 7.53 3.91
CA HIS A 33 14.06 7.96 3.48
C HIS A 33 14.95 6.81 3.01
N ASP A 34 14.62 5.56 3.34
CA ASP A 34 15.33 4.34 2.94
C ASP A 34 14.54 3.65 1.83
N ARG A 35 14.71 4.13 0.60
CA ARG A 35 13.99 3.65 -0.59
C ARG A 35 14.23 2.16 -0.83
N GLU A 36 15.45 1.68 -0.64
CA GLU A 36 15.81 0.27 -0.86
C GLU A 36 15.07 -0.63 0.12
N ARG A 37 15.00 -0.25 1.40
CA ARG A 37 14.22 -0.99 2.39
C ARG A 37 12.73 -0.98 2.08
N MET A 38 12.17 0.17 1.71
CA MET A 38 10.76 0.26 1.32
C MET A 38 10.45 -0.64 0.10
N LEU A 39 11.35 -0.68 -0.89
CA LEU A 39 11.20 -1.54 -2.07
C LEU A 39 11.27 -3.02 -1.68
N ALA A 40 12.21 -3.41 -0.82
CA ALA A 40 12.29 -4.77 -0.31
C ALA A 40 11.03 -5.17 0.47
N MET A 41 10.48 -4.27 1.31
CA MET A 41 9.22 -4.50 2.05
C MET A 41 8.03 -4.71 1.11
N TRP A 42 7.99 -3.99 -0.01
CA TRP A 42 6.96 -4.12 -1.05
C TRP A 42 7.08 -5.43 -1.82
N GLN A 43 8.30 -5.77 -2.27
CA GLN A 43 8.56 -6.97 -3.07
C GLN A 43 8.37 -8.28 -2.30
N ASN A 44 8.62 -8.29 -0.99
CA ASN A 44 8.52 -9.50 -0.17
C ASN A 44 7.14 -9.69 0.48
N ALA A 45 6.19 -8.76 0.29
CA ALA A 45 4.81 -8.96 0.74
C ALA A 45 4.11 -9.96 -0.19
N ASN A 46 3.50 -11.00 0.38
CA ASN A 46 2.82 -12.04 -0.40
C ASN A 46 1.31 -11.81 -0.56
N LEU A 47 0.74 -10.81 0.12
CA LEU A 47 -0.61 -10.31 -0.09
C LEU A 47 -0.61 -8.78 -0.08
N VAL A 48 -0.99 -8.21 -1.21
CA VAL A 48 -1.14 -6.75 -1.37
C VAL A 48 -2.46 -6.46 -2.06
N ILE A 49 -3.24 -5.55 -1.49
CA ILE A 49 -4.44 -4.98 -2.10
C ILE A 49 -4.20 -3.48 -2.25
N THR A 50 -4.49 -2.93 -3.43
CA THR A 50 -4.42 -1.49 -3.71
C THR A 50 -5.78 -0.94 -4.11
N ALA A 51 -6.06 0.30 -3.73
CA ALA A 51 -7.30 1.01 -3.99
C ALA A 51 -7.02 2.24 -4.87
N TRP A 52 -7.78 2.40 -5.95
CA TRP A 52 -7.53 3.40 -6.99
C TRP A 52 -8.76 4.27 -7.26
N ASP A 53 -8.58 5.60 -7.27
CA ASP A 53 -9.55 6.54 -7.84
C ASP A 53 -9.04 7.04 -9.19
N GLY A 54 -9.57 6.45 -10.27
CA GLY A 54 -8.99 6.63 -11.60
C GLY A 54 -7.53 6.17 -11.65
N PRO A 55 -6.58 7.05 -12.05
CA PRO A 55 -5.16 6.72 -12.07
C PRO A 55 -4.46 6.90 -10.70
N LEU A 56 -5.13 7.47 -9.70
CA LEU A 56 -4.51 7.78 -8.42
C LEU A 56 -4.58 6.58 -7.47
N LEU A 57 -3.43 6.15 -6.96
CA LEU A 57 -3.35 5.16 -5.88
C LEU A 57 -3.74 5.81 -4.54
N VAL A 58 -4.94 5.52 -4.05
CA VAL A 58 -5.53 6.18 -2.85
C VAL A 58 -5.43 5.37 -1.57
N GLY A 59 -5.13 4.07 -1.67
CA GLY A 59 -4.91 3.23 -0.50
C GLY A 59 -4.21 1.91 -0.81
N LEU A 60 -3.63 1.30 0.22
CA LEU A 60 -3.10 -0.05 0.17
C LEU A 60 -3.30 -0.80 1.49
N ALA A 61 -3.35 -2.12 1.39
CA ALA A 61 -3.13 -3.06 2.47
C ALA A 61 -1.97 -3.98 2.07
N ARG A 62 -0.94 -4.07 2.91
CA ARG A 62 0.24 -4.93 2.70
C ARG A 62 0.36 -5.90 3.86
N SER A 63 0.41 -7.19 3.56
CA SER A 63 0.34 -8.26 4.55
C SER A 63 1.32 -9.40 4.26
N LEU A 64 1.59 -10.18 5.30
CA LEU A 64 2.16 -11.52 5.21
C LEU A 64 1.06 -12.52 5.59
N THR A 65 0.80 -13.51 4.75
CA THR A 65 -0.30 -14.47 4.94
C THR A 65 0.12 -15.90 4.60
N ASP A 66 -0.47 -16.88 5.28
CA ASP A 66 -0.41 -18.30 4.89
C ASP A 66 -1.55 -18.68 3.93
N THR A 67 -2.42 -17.73 3.58
CA THR A 67 -3.61 -17.85 2.72
C THR A 67 -4.75 -18.72 3.25
N ASP A 68 -4.65 -19.25 4.46
CA ASP A 68 -5.59 -20.25 4.97
C ASP A 68 -6.15 -19.92 6.36
N TYR A 69 -5.29 -19.50 7.31
CA TYR A 69 -5.69 -19.27 8.70
C TYR A 69 -5.18 -17.96 9.27
N CYS A 70 -3.93 -17.59 9.00
CA CYS A 70 -3.27 -16.47 9.66
C CYS A 70 -2.78 -15.42 8.65
N THR A 71 -3.06 -14.15 8.98
CA THR A 71 -2.58 -12.99 8.23
C THR A 71 -2.09 -11.92 9.18
N TYR A 72 -0.85 -11.48 8.99
CA TYR A 72 -0.29 -10.30 9.62
C TYR A 72 -0.41 -9.09 8.69
N LEU A 73 -1.35 -8.19 9.01
CA LEU A 73 -1.51 -6.91 8.32
C LEU A 73 -0.41 -5.94 8.79
N SER A 74 0.63 -5.78 7.96
CA SER A 74 1.77 -4.91 8.28
C SER A 74 1.43 -3.44 8.09
N ASP A 75 0.79 -3.11 6.96
CA ASP A 75 0.44 -1.75 6.60
C ASP A 75 -0.99 -1.66 6.11
N LEU A 76 -1.70 -0.65 6.60
CA LEU A 76 -2.96 -0.17 6.05
C LEU A 76 -2.82 1.34 5.88
N ALA A 77 -2.62 1.79 4.65
CA ALA A 77 -2.43 3.20 4.33
C ALA A 77 -3.57 3.68 3.44
N VAL A 78 -4.14 4.83 3.80
CA VAL A 78 -5.14 5.54 2.99
C VAL A 78 -4.68 6.99 2.93
N ARG A 79 -4.66 7.59 1.72
CA ARG A 79 -4.33 9.01 1.55
C ARG A 79 -5.22 9.84 2.46
N ALA A 80 -4.67 10.86 3.11
CA ALA A 80 -5.44 11.70 4.04
C ALA A 80 -6.70 12.31 3.41
N SER A 81 -6.63 12.66 2.11
CA SER A 81 -7.78 13.16 1.34
C SER A 81 -8.91 12.15 1.10
N HIS A 82 -8.66 10.87 1.34
CA HIS A 82 -9.59 9.75 1.10
C HIS A 82 -10.00 9.04 2.39
N GLN A 83 -9.69 9.59 3.57
CA GLN A 83 -10.09 9.04 4.86
C GLN A 83 -11.48 9.54 5.29
N ARG A 84 -12.19 8.75 6.12
CA ARG A 84 -13.48 9.09 6.79
C ARG A 84 -14.63 9.44 5.85
N GLN A 85 -14.75 8.70 4.77
CA GLN A 85 -15.79 8.77 3.74
C GLN A 85 -16.23 7.35 3.41
#